data_AF-A0A8G0LPJ3-F1
#
_entry.id   AF-A0A8G0LPJ3-F1
#
_cell.length_a   1.000
_cell.length_b   1.000
_cell.length_c   1.000
_cell.angle_alpha   90.00
_cell.angle_beta   90.00
_cell.angle_gamma   90.00
#
_symmetry.space_group_name_H-M   'P 1'
#
loop_
_entity.id
_entity.type
_entity.pdbx_description
1 polymer ?
#
loop_
_entity_poly.entity_id
_entity_poly.type
_entity_poly.pdbx_seq_one_letter_code
_entity_poly.pdbx_strand_id
1 'polypeptide(L)'
;MTGPPGNSRNTQQMNEAAMEELAKIKDLLANVRDQLAQIANRMAASEARAEERMEMQMLRQQLMNLSVQQSTPSVQQSSPFVQQSIPPLLQMNLDLQQRMQQPIPPLQRMNHSLEQWTLNLQRQRDMAETQQRRRVALNANQSRRAQNTMAWYSGRPGGPFTPGRLAPFVSLVTGREIEGFPATFDDIAQINENDARRILADLEVATDGLSTAEMRDKIRSQVYYGHGL
;
A
#
# COMPACT_ATOMS: atom_id res chain seq x y z
N MET A 1 -28.09 43.24 -27.11
CA MET A 1 -27.01 42.23 -27.14
C MET A 1 -26.01 42.57 -26.05
N THR A 2 -26.07 41.90 -24.90
CA THR A 2 -25.10 42.05 -23.81
C THR A 2 -24.96 40.70 -23.12
N GLY A 3 -23.94 39.92 -23.48
CA GLY A 3 -23.59 38.68 -22.80
C GLY A 3 -22.92 38.97 -21.46
N PRO A 4 -23.06 38.11 -20.43
CA PRO A 4 -22.49 38.35 -19.12
C PRO A 4 -20.96 38.14 -19.15
N PRO A 5 -20.14 39.12 -18.73
CA PRO A 5 -18.71 38.95 -18.55
C PRO A 5 -18.46 38.47 -17.11
N GLY A 6 -17.86 37.30 -16.91
CA GLY A 6 -17.46 36.91 -15.55
C GLY A 6 -16.88 35.52 -15.33
N ASN A 7 -17.16 34.54 -16.19
CA ASN A 7 -16.86 33.14 -15.84
C ASN A 7 -15.47 32.62 -16.27
N SER A 8 -14.80 33.28 -17.22
CA SER A 8 -13.54 32.76 -17.78
C SER A 8 -12.32 32.97 -16.87
N ARG A 9 -12.34 34.02 -16.03
CA ARG A 9 -11.19 34.37 -15.17
C ARG A 9 -11.07 33.47 -13.94
N ASN A 10 -12.20 33.08 -13.34
CA ASN A 10 -12.24 32.13 -12.22
C ASN A 10 -11.88 30.70 -12.64
N THR A 11 -12.25 30.30 -13.86
CA THR A 11 -11.88 28.97 -14.40
C THR A 11 -10.41 28.88 -14.79
N GLN A 12 -9.82 29.97 -15.30
CA GLN A 12 -8.37 30.04 -15.55
C GLN A 12 -7.55 29.98 -14.24
N GLN A 13 -7.94 30.73 -13.20
CA GLN A 13 -7.25 30.69 -11.91
C GLN A 13 -7.35 29.32 -11.20
N MET A 14 -8.50 28.63 -11.29
CA MET A 14 -8.62 27.26 -10.78
C MET A 14 -7.74 26.27 -11.56
N ASN A 15 -7.62 26.42 -12.87
CA ASN A 15 -6.76 25.57 -13.69
C ASN A 15 -5.27 25.81 -13.43
N GLU A 16 -4.87 27.06 -13.17
CA GLU A 16 -3.50 27.39 -12.76
C GLU A 16 -3.16 26.82 -11.38
N ALA A 17 -4.06 26.97 -10.41
CA ALA A 17 -3.88 26.39 -9.07
C ALA A 17 -3.82 24.85 -9.10
N ALA A 18 -4.66 24.21 -9.94
CA ALA A 18 -4.64 22.76 -10.13
C ALA A 18 -3.35 22.28 -10.83
N MET A 19 -2.82 23.04 -11.80
CA MET A 19 -1.53 22.73 -12.41
C MET A 19 -0.37 22.88 -11.42
N GLU A 20 -0.42 23.88 -10.55
CA GLU A 20 0.62 24.10 -9.53
C GLU A 20 0.62 22.99 -8.46
N GLU A 21 -0.56 22.53 -8.04
CA GLU A 21 -0.71 21.34 -7.20
C GLU A 21 -0.16 20.07 -7.88
N LEU A 22 -0.47 19.88 -9.16
CA LEU A 22 0.05 18.74 -9.93
C LEU A 22 1.58 18.78 -10.06
N ALA A 23 2.17 19.96 -10.20
CA ALA A 23 3.63 20.12 -10.20
C ALA A 23 4.24 19.73 -8.85
N LYS A 24 3.67 20.20 -7.74
CA LYS A 24 4.10 19.83 -6.38
C LYS A 24 4.01 18.33 -6.11
N ILE A 25 2.93 17.69 -6.59
CA ILE A 25 2.75 16.23 -6.49
C ILE A 25 3.80 15.48 -7.31
N LYS A 26 4.15 15.96 -8.51
CA LYS A 26 5.21 15.36 -9.34
C LYS A 26 6.57 15.45 -8.68
N ASP A 27 6.90 16.59 -8.08
CA ASP A 27 8.16 16.79 -7.36
C ASP A 27 8.25 15.91 -6.11
N LEU A 28 7.14 15.77 -5.37
CA LEU A 28 7.06 14.83 -4.25
C LEU A 28 7.27 13.38 -4.70
N LEU A 29 6.66 12.97 -5.81
CA LEU A 29 6.84 11.62 -6.38
C LEU A 29 8.28 11.38 -6.85
N ALA A 30 8.94 12.38 -7.43
CA ALA A 30 10.34 12.30 -7.82
C ALA A 30 11.24 12.12 -6.59
N ASN A 31 11.02 12.91 -5.53
CA ASN A 31 11.78 12.80 -4.29
C ASN A 31 11.59 11.44 -3.60
N VAL A 32 10.36 10.93 -3.55
CA VAL A 32 10.08 9.58 -2.99
C VAL A 32 10.78 8.49 -3.82
N ARG A 33 10.78 8.61 -5.16
CA ARG A 33 11.49 7.67 -6.04
C ARG A 33 13.00 7.67 -5.77
N ASP A 34 13.60 8.84 -5.60
CA ASP A 34 15.03 8.96 -5.33
C ASP A 34 15.39 8.40 -3.95
N GLN A 35 14.54 8.63 -2.94
CA GLN A 35 14.71 8.04 -1.61
C GLN A 35 14.63 6.51 -1.64
N LEU A 36 13.69 5.94 -2.41
CA LEU A 36 13.58 4.49 -2.59
C LEU A 36 14.80 3.90 -3.30
N ALA A 37 15.33 4.58 -4.31
CA ALA A 37 16.54 4.16 -5.01
C ALA A 37 17.76 4.16 -4.08
N GLN A 38 17.90 5.18 -3.21
CA GLN A 38 18.96 5.23 -2.21
C GLN A 38 18.84 4.10 -1.18
N ILE A 39 17.62 3.77 -0.73
CA ILE A 39 17.39 2.66 0.22
C ILE A 39 17.72 1.32 -0.43
N ALA A 40 17.32 1.10 -1.69
CA ALA A 40 17.64 -0.11 -2.44
C ALA A 40 19.16 -0.32 -2.57
N ASN A 41 19.90 0.73 -2.91
CA ASN A 41 21.37 0.67 -2.98
C ASN A 41 22.02 0.39 -1.61
N ARG A 42 21.45 0.92 -0.51
CA ARG A 42 21.94 0.65 0.85
C ARG A 42 21.65 -0.78 1.30
N MET A 43 20.50 -1.35 0.92
CA MET A 43 20.17 -2.76 1.20
C MET A 43 21.10 -3.71 0.45
N ALA A 44 21.29 -3.53 -0.86
CA ALA A 44 22.21 -4.35 -1.65
C ALA A 44 23.64 -4.30 -1.10
N ALA A 45 24.11 -3.12 -0.68
CA ALA A 45 25.41 -2.97 -0.03
C ALA A 45 25.48 -3.58 1.39
N SER A 46 24.34 -3.75 2.07
CA SER A 46 24.27 -4.40 3.38
C SER A 46 24.22 -5.93 3.29
N GLU A 47 23.57 -6.45 2.25
CA GLU A 47 23.43 -7.88 1.98
C GLU A 47 24.79 -8.49 1.58
N ALA A 48 25.51 -7.83 0.67
CA ALA A 48 26.88 -8.23 0.31
C ALA A 48 27.84 -8.23 1.52
N ARG A 49 27.69 -7.28 2.46
CA ARG A 49 28.47 -7.23 3.71
C ARG A 49 28.03 -8.27 4.74
N ALA A 50 26.79 -8.76 4.68
CA ALA A 50 26.30 -9.80 5.56
C ALA A 50 26.81 -11.18 5.14
N GLU A 51 26.82 -11.45 3.82
CA GLU A 51 27.39 -12.67 3.25
C GLU A 51 28.89 -12.78 3.52
N GLU A 52 29.65 -11.72 3.27
CA GLU A 52 31.10 -11.68 3.52
C GLU A 52 31.43 -11.89 5.02
N ARG A 53 30.57 -11.39 5.93
CA ARG A 53 30.72 -11.63 7.38
C ARG A 53 30.43 -13.08 7.76
N MET A 54 29.48 -13.73 7.11
CA MET A 54 29.10 -15.12 7.38
C MET A 54 30.19 -16.09 6.89
N GLU A 55 30.73 -15.85 5.70
CA GLU A 55 31.88 -16.60 5.17
C GLU A 55 33.13 -16.39 6.03
N MET A 56 33.43 -15.15 6.43
CA MET A 56 34.57 -14.86 7.29
C MET A 56 34.41 -15.48 8.70
N GLN A 57 33.18 -15.58 9.21
CA GLN A 57 32.90 -16.31 10.45
C GLN A 57 33.12 -17.82 10.30
N MET A 58 32.66 -18.44 9.20
CA MET A 58 32.91 -19.86 8.93
C MET A 58 34.40 -20.17 8.78
N LEU A 59 35.12 -19.37 7.99
CA LEU A 59 36.57 -19.53 7.81
C LEU A 59 37.33 -19.40 9.13
N ARG A 60 36.92 -18.44 9.97
CA ARG A 60 37.50 -18.26 11.31
C ARG A 60 37.23 -19.44 12.23
N GLN A 61 36.04 -20.04 12.15
CA GLN A 61 35.68 -21.22 12.95
C GLN A 61 36.49 -22.45 12.51
N GLN A 62 36.69 -22.63 11.20
CA GLN A 62 37.56 -23.69 10.66
C GLN A 62 39.02 -23.54 11.12
N LEU A 63 39.57 -22.31 11.07
CA LEU A 63 40.92 -22.03 11.55
C LEU A 63 41.09 -22.26 13.06
N MET A 64 40.07 -21.96 13.88
CA MET A 64 40.09 -22.26 15.31
C MET A 64 40.09 -23.76 15.62
N ASN A 65 39.32 -24.56 14.86
CA ASN A 65 39.33 -26.01 15.01
C ASN A 65 40.69 -26.64 14.64
N LEU A 66 41.38 -26.07 13.65
CA LEU A 66 42.73 -26.49 13.26
C LEU A 66 43.81 -26.11 14.29
N SER A 67 43.73 -24.92 14.90
CA SER A 67 44.75 -24.45 15.86
C SER A 67 44.67 -25.18 17.21
N VAL A 68 43.47 -25.53 17.67
CA VAL A 68 43.27 -26.31 18.91
C VAL A 68 43.80 -27.74 18.77
N GLN A 69 43.71 -28.34 17.57
CA GLN A 69 44.25 -29.69 17.31
C GLN A 69 45.78 -29.73 17.23
N GLN A 70 46.45 -28.63 16.83
CA GLN A 70 47.92 -28.59 16.71
C GLN A 70 48.65 -28.22 18.03
N SER A 71 47.95 -27.63 18.99
CA SER A 71 48.57 -27.08 20.21
C SER A 71 48.74 -28.09 21.35
N THR A 72 48.24 -29.32 21.22
CA THR A 72 48.14 -30.26 22.34
C THR A 72 49.38 -31.09 22.66
N PRO A 73 50.34 -31.39 21.75
CA PRO A 73 51.54 -32.14 22.14
C PRO A 73 52.74 -31.27 22.58
N SER A 74 52.82 -30.01 22.13
CA SER A 74 54.11 -29.25 22.14
C SER A 74 54.32 -28.32 23.34
N VAL A 75 53.30 -28.09 24.18
CA VAL A 75 53.36 -27.08 25.27
C VAL A 75 53.99 -27.61 26.57
N GLN A 76 54.23 -28.91 26.70
CA GLN A 76 54.81 -29.50 27.92
C GLN A 76 56.33 -29.28 28.09
N GLN A 77 57.03 -28.66 27.13
CA GLN A 77 58.48 -28.41 27.21
C GLN A 77 58.87 -26.91 27.30
N SER A 78 57.92 -25.99 27.44
CA SER A 78 58.22 -24.55 27.44
C SER A 78 58.58 -24.01 28.83
N SER A 79 59.60 -23.13 28.89
CA SER A 79 60.12 -22.45 30.09
C SER A 79 59.03 -21.89 31.02
N PRO A 80 59.27 -21.81 32.35
CA PRO A 80 58.25 -21.44 33.35
C PRO A 80 57.61 -20.06 33.14
N PHE A 81 58.31 -19.14 32.46
CA PHE A 81 57.77 -17.84 32.08
C PHE A 81 56.64 -17.93 31.02
N VAL A 82 56.72 -18.93 30.14
CA VAL A 82 55.72 -19.22 29.09
C VAL A 82 54.49 -19.91 29.69
N GLN A 83 54.68 -20.79 30.67
CA GLN A 83 53.55 -21.42 31.39
C GLN A 83 52.70 -20.43 32.19
N GLN A 84 53.28 -19.33 32.68
CA GLN A 84 52.55 -18.30 33.45
C GLN A 84 51.78 -17.31 32.57
N SER A 85 52.17 -17.13 31.32
CA SER A 85 51.60 -16.12 30.41
C SER A 85 50.57 -16.70 29.42
N ILE A 86 50.57 -18.01 29.19
CA ILE A 86 49.56 -18.70 28.36
C ILE A 86 48.14 -18.64 28.96
N PRO A 87 47.90 -18.89 30.26
CA PRO A 87 46.55 -18.91 30.82
C PRO A 87 45.81 -17.56 30.70
N PRO A 88 46.42 -16.40 31.00
CA PRO A 88 45.78 -15.09 30.81
C PRO A 88 45.47 -14.78 29.35
N LEU A 89 46.34 -15.18 28.41
CA LEU A 89 46.13 -14.97 26.98
C LEU A 89 45.00 -15.86 26.44
N LEU A 90 44.89 -17.11 26.90
CA LEU A 90 43.75 -17.98 26.58
C LEU A 90 42.44 -17.43 27.15
N GLN A 91 42.47 -16.91 28.38
CA GLN A 91 41.30 -16.29 29.02
C GLN A 91 40.85 -15.04 28.25
N MET A 92 41.79 -14.17 27.86
CA MET A 92 41.50 -12.97 27.08
C MET A 92 41.00 -13.30 25.67
N ASN A 93 41.53 -14.36 25.05
CA ASN A 93 41.06 -14.85 23.76
C ASN A 93 39.64 -15.43 23.88
N LEU A 94 39.34 -16.18 24.94
CA LEU A 94 38.00 -16.69 25.22
C LEU A 94 36.99 -15.54 25.44
N ASP A 95 37.39 -14.49 26.17
CA ASP A 95 36.55 -13.32 26.42
C ASP A 95 36.28 -12.52 25.12
N LEU A 96 37.30 -12.37 24.27
CA LEU A 96 37.14 -11.78 22.94
C LEU A 96 36.24 -12.63 22.05
N GLN A 97 36.40 -13.95 22.06
CA GLN A 97 35.54 -14.88 21.31
C GLN A 97 34.09 -14.82 21.78
N GLN A 98 33.83 -14.74 23.10
CA GLN A 98 32.49 -14.55 23.62
C GLN A 98 31.90 -13.19 23.20
N ARG A 99 32.68 -12.11 23.25
CA ARG A 99 32.24 -10.78 22.76
C ARG A 99 31.93 -10.74 21.27
N MET A 100 32.62 -11.55 20.46
CA MET A 100 32.37 -11.64 19.00
C MET A 100 31.24 -12.62 18.64
N GLN A 101 30.96 -13.61 19.50
CA GLN A 101 29.82 -14.52 19.34
C GLN A 101 28.51 -13.91 19.86
N GLN A 102 28.57 -12.90 20.74
CA GLN A 102 27.38 -12.16 21.09
C GLN A 102 26.95 -11.31 19.88
N PRO A 103 25.73 -11.51 19.35
CA PRO A 103 25.20 -10.63 18.33
C PRO A 103 25.20 -9.23 18.92
N ILE A 104 25.83 -8.27 18.24
CA ILE A 104 25.91 -6.87 18.67
C ILE A 104 24.46 -6.43 18.95
N PRO A 105 24.03 -6.30 20.22
CA PRO A 105 22.63 -6.07 20.56
C PRO A 105 22.01 -4.85 19.87
N PRO A 106 22.75 -3.75 19.61
CA PRO A 106 22.19 -2.64 18.84
C PRO A 106 21.97 -2.95 17.35
N LEU A 107 22.75 -3.83 16.71
CA LEU A 107 22.54 -4.18 15.29
C LEU A 107 21.24 -5.00 15.10
N GLN A 108 20.96 -5.96 15.97
CA GLN A 108 19.71 -6.73 15.91
C GLN A 108 18.48 -5.86 16.14
N ARG A 109 18.55 -4.93 17.12
CA ARG A 109 17.46 -3.96 17.35
C ARG A 109 17.23 -3.05 16.16
N MET A 110 18.31 -2.61 15.49
CA MET A 110 18.17 -1.79 14.27
C MET A 110 17.55 -2.56 13.11
N ASN A 111 17.94 -3.83 12.89
CA ASN A 111 17.31 -4.66 11.85
C ASN A 111 15.82 -4.83 12.10
N HIS A 112 15.43 -5.18 13.33
CA HIS A 112 14.00 -5.29 13.66
C HIS A 112 13.24 -3.98 13.48
N SER A 113 13.85 -2.84 13.86
CA SER A 113 13.24 -1.52 13.66
C SER A 113 13.07 -1.17 12.17
N LEU A 114 14.02 -1.54 11.31
CA LEU A 114 13.95 -1.29 9.87
C LEU A 114 12.90 -2.17 9.19
N GLU A 115 12.77 -3.43 9.59
CA GLU A 115 11.71 -4.33 9.13
C GLU A 115 10.33 -3.77 9.48
N GLN A 116 10.14 -3.36 10.73
CA GLN A 116 8.88 -2.74 11.18
C GLN A 116 8.57 -1.45 10.42
N TRP A 117 9.59 -0.62 10.17
CA TRP A 117 9.43 0.61 9.41
C TRP A 117 9.02 0.33 7.95
N THR A 118 9.64 -0.66 7.31
CA THR A 118 9.29 -1.09 5.95
C THR A 118 7.86 -1.59 5.86
N LEU A 119 7.42 -2.42 6.82
CA LEU A 119 6.03 -2.89 6.90
C LEU A 119 5.03 -1.76 7.12
N ASN A 120 5.40 -0.74 7.90
CA ASN A 120 4.56 0.44 8.11
C ASN A 120 4.47 1.30 6.86
N LEU A 121 5.57 1.50 6.14
CA LEU A 121 5.57 2.22 4.87
C LEU A 121 4.74 1.51 3.81
N GLN A 122 4.86 0.19 3.70
CA GLN A 122 4.05 -0.59 2.77
C GLN A 122 2.56 -0.43 3.10
N ARG A 123 2.18 -0.56 4.37
CA ARG A 123 0.80 -0.33 4.81
C ARG A 123 0.32 1.08 4.50
N GLN A 124 1.13 2.11 4.72
CA GLN A 124 0.78 3.49 4.37
C GLN A 124 0.57 3.66 2.88
N ARG A 125 1.44 3.07 2.06
CA ARG A 125 1.31 3.08 0.61
C ARG A 125 0.03 2.40 0.15
N ASP A 126 -0.26 1.20 0.67
CA ASP A 126 -1.46 0.45 0.30
C ASP A 126 -2.74 1.20 0.70
N MET A 127 -2.73 1.87 1.86
CA MET A 127 -3.82 2.74 2.29
C MET A 127 -3.97 3.96 1.35
N ALA A 128 -2.88 4.62 0.99
CA ALA A 128 -2.92 5.78 0.09
C ALA A 128 -3.39 5.39 -1.32
N GLU A 129 -2.91 4.27 -1.86
CA GLU A 129 -3.36 3.73 -3.15
C GLU A 129 -4.85 3.38 -3.12
N THR A 130 -5.32 2.77 -2.02
CA THR A 130 -6.75 2.45 -1.83
C THR A 130 -7.60 3.71 -1.75
N GLN A 131 -7.18 4.72 -0.98
CA GLN A 131 -7.87 6.01 -0.89
C GLN A 131 -7.91 6.72 -2.25
N GLN A 132 -6.81 6.68 -3.00
CA GLN A 132 -6.76 7.29 -4.33
C GLN A 132 -7.70 6.59 -5.31
N ARG A 133 -7.72 5.25 -5.33
CA ARG A 133 -8.68 4.48 -6.15
C ARG A 133 -10.13 4.83 -5.80
N ARG A 134 -10.45 4.86 -4.49
CA ARG A 134 -11.77 5.22 -3.99
C ARG A 134 -12.19 6.62 -4.46
N ARG A 135 -11.29 7.59 -4.37
CA ARG A 135 -11.54 8.97 -4.84
C ARG A 135 -11.84 9.02 -6.33
N VAL A 136 -11.09 8.29 -7.15
CA VAL A 136 -11.34 8.22 -8.60
C VAL A 136 -12.70 7.57 -8.91
N ALA A 137 -13.03 6.46 -8.24
CA ALA A 137 -14.31 5.78 -8.43
C ALA A 137 -15.50 6.64 -7.98
N LEU A 138 -15.38 7.38 -6.87
CA LEU A 138 -16.41 8.33 -6.42
C LEU A 138 -16.68 9.42 -7.45
N ASN A 139 -15.63 10.03 -8.02
CA ASN A 139 -15.77 11.05 -9.06
C ASN A 139 -16.42 10.49 -10.34
N ALA A 140 -16.04 9.27 -10.73
CA ALA A 140 -16.67 8.59 -11.85
C ALA A 140 -18.16 8.34 -11.58
N ASN A 141 -18.49 7.81 -10.40
CA ASN A 141 -19.87 7.52 -10.00
C ASN A 141 -20.72 8.78 -9.89
N GLN A 142 -20.15 9.91 -9.45
CA GLN A 142 -20.85 11.19 -9.46
C GLN A 142 -21.25 11.61 -10.89
N SER A 143 -20.33 11.43 -11.85
CA SER A 143 -20.60 11.70 -13.27
C SER A 143 -21.65 10.74 -13.85
N ARG A 144 -21.57 9.45 -13.52
CA ARG A 144 -22.55 8.43 -13.91
C ARG A 144 -23.93 8.72 -13.33
N ARG A 145 -24.00 9.16 -12.07
CA ARG A 145 -25.25 9.59 -11.42
C ARG A 145 -25.88 10.78 -12.14
N ALA A 146 -25.09 11.77 -12.55
CA ALA A 146 -25.60 12.89 -13.34
C ALA A 146 -26.15 12.42 -14.70
N GLN A 147 -25.47 11.49 -15.38
CA GLN A 147 -25.95 10.87 -16.63
C GLN A 147 -27.29 10.15 -16.42
N ASN A 148 -27.37 9.31 -15.39
CA ASN A 148 -28.58 8.56 -15.06
C ASN A 148 -29.75 9.47 -14.67
N THR A 149 -29.44 10.57 -13.99
CA THR A 149 -30.42 11.62 -13.65
C THR A 149 -30.96 12.30 -14.90
N MET A 150 -30.11 12.66 -15.85
CA MET A 150 -30.56 13.23 -17.12
C MET A 150 -31.40 12.22 -17.93
N ALA A 151 -30.98 10.95 -17.97
CA ALA A 151 -31.71 9.88 -18.64
C ALA A 151 -33.10 9.63 -18.02
N TRP A 152 -33.23 9.78 -16.71
CA TRP A 152 -34.53 9.71 -16.02
C TRP A 152 -35.48 10.84 -16.44
N TYR A 153 -34.97 12.09 -16.50
CA TYR A 153 -35.80 13.24 -16.87
C TYR A 153 -36.12 13.33 -18.37
N SER A 154 -35.23 12.86 -19.25
CA SER A 154 -35.44 12.90 -20.70
C SER A 154 -36.45 11.85 -21.21
N GLY A 155 -36.78 10.83 -20.41
CA GLY A 155 -37.81 9.83 -20.70
C GLY A 155 -39.25 10.25 -20.41
N ARG A 156 -39.53 11.55 -20.19
CA ARG A 156 -40.87 12.07 -19.86
C ARG A 156 -41.88 11.95 -21.03
N PRO A 157 -43.19 11.89 -20.74
CA PRO A 157 -44.21 11.46 -21.71
C PRO A 157 -44.35 12.43 -22.88
N GLY A 158 -44.27 11.88 -24.11
CA GLY A 158 -44.43 12.60 -25.38
C GLY A 158 -43.44 12.19 -26.49
N GLY A 159 -42.32 11.55 -26.14
CA GLY A 159 -41.38 10.93 -27.08
C GLY A 159 -41.44 9.39 -27.04
N PRO A 160 -40.83 8.68 -28.01
CA PRO A 160 -40.75 7.22 -27.98
C PRO A 160 -40.10 6.75 -26.67
N PHE A 161 -40.85 6.00 -25.88
CA PHE A 161 -40.48 5.52 -24.55
C PHE A 161 -39.31 4.54 -24.67
N THR A 162 -38.09 5.07 -24.62
CA THR A 162 -36.89 4.27 -24.51
C THR A 162 -36.51 4.29 -23.04
N PRO A 163 -36.53 3.14 -22.32
CA PRO A 163 -36.05 3.10 -20.95
C PRO A 163 -34.64 3.70 -20.92
N GLY A 164 -34.46 4.77 -20.13
CA GLY A 164 -33.17 5.43 -20.03
C GLY A 164 -32.13 4.41 -19.55
N ARG A 165 -31.19 4.04 -20.41
CA ARG A 165 -30.14 3.07 -20.08
C ARG A 165 -29.27 3.67 -18.98
N LEU A 166 -29.10 2.93 -17.90
CA LEU A 166 -28.23 3.30 -16.80
C LEU A 166 -26.77 3.18 -17.24
N ALA A 167 -26.02 4.23 -16.98
CA ALA A 167 -24.57 4.20 -17.00
C ALA A 167 -24.09 3.42 -15.75
N PRO A 168 -23.31 2.35 -15.94
CA PRO A 168 -22.89 1.49 -14.83
C PRO A 168 -21.95 2.24 -13.89
N PHE A 169 -22.10 1.96 -12.59
CA PHE A 169 -21.21 2.49 -11.57
C PHE A 169 -19.91 1.68 -11.50
N VAL A 170 -18.89 2.30 -10.92
CA VAL A 170 -17.57 1.76 -10.63
C VAL A 170 -17.52 1.37 -9.16
N SER A 171 -17.00 0.18 -8.87
CA SER A 171 -16.76 -0.31 -7.50
C SER A 171 -15.75 0.59 -6.79
N LEU A 172 -16.09 1.03 -5.58
CA LEU A 172 -15.20 1.79 -4.70
C LEU A 172 -14.07 0.94 -4.15
N VAL A 173 -14.25 -0.39 -4.13
CA VAL A 173 -13.27 -1.37 -3.64
C VAL A 173 -12.24 -1.69 -4.74
N THR A 174 -12.70 -1.98 -5.95
CA THR A 174 -11.83 -2.48 -7.03
C THR A 174 -11.46 -1.42 -8.06
N GLY A 175 -12.21 -0.31 -8.15
CA GLY A 175 -12.03 0.72 -9.18
C GLY A 175 -12.46 0.30 -10.58
N ARG A 176 -13.17 -0.83 -10.74
CA ARG A 176 -13.69 -1.33 -12.02
C ARG A 176 -15.21 -1.16 -12.11
N GLU A 177 -15.76 -1.18 -13.33
CA GLU A 177 -17.22 -1.19 -13.51
C GLU A 177 -17.84 -2.40 -12.77
N ILE A 178 -18.96 -2.16 -12.10
CA ILE A 178 -19.66 -3.18 -11.32
C ILE A 178 -20.26 -4.20 -12.28
N GLU A 179 -19.85 -5.45 -12.13
CA GLU A 179 -20.34 -6.54 -12.95
C GLU A 179 -21.83 -6.80 -12.70
N GLY A 180 -22.60 -6.96 -13.78
CA GLY A 180 -24.04 -7.19 -13.70
C GLY A 180 -24.83 -5.98 -13.16
N PHE A 181 -24.30 -4.76 -13.29
CA PHE A 181 -25.04 -3.56 -12.93
C PHE A 181 -26.34 -3.47 -13.76
N PRO A 182 -27.49 -3.15 -13.13
CA PRO A 182 -28.78 -3.07 -13.81
C PRO A 182 -28.75 -2.13 -15.01
N ALA A 183 -29.33 -2.55 -16.13
CA ALA A 183 -29.31 -1.78 -17.37
C ALA A 183 -30.35 -0.65 -17.38
N THR A 184 -31.42 -0.80 -16.61
CA THR A 184 -32.53 0.16 -16.52
C THR A 184 -33.01 0.32 -15.07
N PHE A 185 -33.85 1.33 -14.81
CA PHE A 185 -34.47 1.52 -13.50
C PHE A 185 -35.46 0.40 -13.12
N ASP A 186 -36.07 -0.24 -14.12
CA ASP A 186 -37.00 -1.36 -13.92
C ASP A 186 -36.24 -2.63 -13.54
N ASP A 187 -35.04 -2.84 -14.10
CA ASP A 187 -34.17 -3.97 -13.73
C ASP A 187 -33.81 -3.93 -12.24
N ILE A 188 -33.65 -2.74 -11.65
CA ILE A 188 -33.40 -2.57 -10.21
C ILE A 188 -34.50 -3.22 -9.37
N ALA A 189 -35.76 -3.14 -9.80
CA ALA A 189 -36.89 -3.73 -9.09
C ALA A 189 -36.84 -5.27 -9.09
N GLN A 190 -36.09 -5.89 -10.01
CA GLN A 190 -36.02 -7.33 -10.20
C GLN A 190 -34.76 -7.98 -9.60
N ILE A 191 -33.79 -7.18 -9.14
CA ILE A 191 -32.52 -7.68 -8.58
C ILE A 191 -32.76 -8.58 -7.38
N ASN A 192 -32.19 -9.78 -7.34
CA ASN A 192 -32.30 -10.66 -6.17
C ASN A 192 -31.43 -10.14 -4.99
N GLU A 193 -31.58 -10.77 -3.82
CA GLU A 193 -30.86 -10.33 -2.61
C GLU A 193 -29.33 -10.37 -2.74
N ASN A 194 -28.79 -11.40 -3.39
CA ASN A 194 -27.35 -11.60 -3.53
C ASN A 194 -26.73 -10.55 -4.45
N ASP A 195 -27.35 -10.28 -5.59
CA ASP A 195 -26.91 -9.26 -6.53
C ASP A 195 -27.03 -7.85 -5.92
N ALA A 196 -28.10 -7.60 -5.16
CA ALA A 196 -28.28 -6.31 -4.48
C ALA A 196 -27.19 -6.09 -3.42
N ARG A 197 -26.86 -7.12 -2.62
CA ARG A 197 -25.75 -7.07 -1.65
C ARG A 197 -24.41 -6.86 -2.34
N ARG A 198 -24.14 -7.56 -3.46
CA ARG A 198 -22.89 -7.40 -4.22
C ARG A 198 -22.72 -5.96 -4.70
N ILE A 199 -23.75 -5.41 -5.36
CA ILE A 199 -23.72 -4.04 -5.88
C ILE A 199 -23.52 -3.03 -4.74
N LEU A 200 -24.24 -3.18 -3.63
CA LEU A 200 -24.10 -2.27 -2.49
C LEU A 200 -22.75 -2.42 -1.78
N ALA A 201 -22.20 -3.62 -1.69
CA ALA A 201 -20.85 -3.85 -1.16
C ALA A 201 -19.77 -3.20 -2.03
N ASP A 202 -19.89 -3.31 -3.36
CA ASP A 202 -19.02 -2.60 -4.30
C ASP A 202 -19.12 -1.08 -4.16
N LEU A 203 -20.29 -0.57 -3.75
CA LEU A 203 -20.51 0.85 -3.45
C LEU A 203 -20.23 1.22 -1.99
N GLU A 204 -19.73 0.28 -1.18
CA GLU A 204 -19.48 0.41 0.27
C GLU A 204 -20.69 0.97 1.04
N VAL A 205 -21.90 0.58 0.63
CA VAL A 205 -23.15 0.90 1.31
C VAL A 205 -23.51 -0.24 2.25
N ALA A 206 -23.70 0.08 3.52
CA ALA A 206 -24.08 -0.91 4.54
C ALA A 206 -25.43 -1.57 4.20
N THR A 207 -25.48 -2.89 4.36
CA THR A 207 -26.68 -3.72 4.09
C THR A 207 -27.22 -4.44 5.33
N ASP A 208 -26.60 -4.24 6.49
CA ASP A 208 -26.95 -4.96 7.72
C ASP A 208 -28.40 -4.70 8.13
N GLY A 209 -29.16 -5.78 8.28
CA GLY A 209 -30.57 -5.73 8.68
C GLY A 209 -31.54 -5.26 7.58
N LEU A 210 -31.07 -5.00 6.36
CA LEU A 210 -31.95 -4.57 5.26
C LEU A 210 -32.62 -5.76 4.57
N SER A 211 -33.90 -5.61 4.29
CA SER A 211 -34.64 -6.45 3.35
C SER A 211 -34.17 -6.23 1.91
N THR A 212 -34.49 -7.19 1.02
CA THR A 212 -34.21 -7.05 -0.41
C THR A 212 -34.85 -5.80 -1.02
N ALA A 213 -36.06 -5.43 -0.58
CA ALA A 213 -36.75 -4.24 -1.07
C ALA A 213 -36.01 -2.95 -0.68
N GLU A 214 -35.54 -2.85 0.56
CA GLU A 214 -34.75 -1.71 1.03
C GLU A 214 -33.40 -1.61 0.33
N MET A 215 -32.76 -2.75 0.03
CA MET A 215 -31.52 -2.75 -0.76
C MET A 215 -31.75 -2.25 -2.18
N ARG A 216 -32.84 -2.66 -2.84
CA ARG A 216 -33.20 -2.14 -4.18
C ARG A 216 -33.45 -0.65 -4.16
N ASP A 217 -34.13 -0.14 -3.12
CA ASP A 217 -34.39 1.29 -2.97
C ASP A 217 -33.09 2.09 -2.71
N LYS A 218 -32.17 1.54 -1.90
CA LYS A 218 -30.82 2.10 -1.75
C LYS A 218 -30.07 2.13 -3.07
N ILE A 219 -30.12 1.07 -3.88
CA ILE A 219 -29.49 1.08 -5.21
C ILE A 219 -30.10 2.21 -6.05
N ARG A 220 -31.44 2.30 -6.11
CA ARG A 220 -32.15 3.35 -6.88
C ARG A 220 -31.73 4.76 -6.47
N SER A 221 -31.65 5.04 -5.17
CA SER A 221 -31.18 6.33 -4.64
C SER A 221 -29.68 6.59 -4.88
N GLN A 222 -28.85 5.55 -4.99
CA GLN A 222 -27.45 5.73 -5.42
C GLN A 222 -27.37 6.09 -6.90
N VAL A 223 -28.24 5.55 -7.75
CA VAL A 223 -28.18 5.71 -9.21
C VAL A 223 -28.68 7.09 -9.67
N TYR A 224 -29.55 7.75 -8.89
CA TYR A 224 -30.26 8.98 -9.26
C TYR A 224 -30.19 10.08 -8.19
N TYR A 225 -30.02 11.34 -8.58
CA TYR A 225 -30.23 12.50 -7.71
C TYR A 225 -31.73 12.77 -7.53
N GLY A 226 -32.37 11.95 -6.72
CA GLY A 226 -33.69 12.25 -6.17
C GLY A 226 -33.70 11.76 -4.76
N HIS A 227 -33.84 12.69 -3.82
CA HIS A 227 -34.28 12.33 -2.50
C HIS A 227 -35.51 11.43 -2.63
N GLY A 228 -35.48 10.28 -1.97
CA GLY A 228 -36.72 9.66 -1.53
C GLY A 228 -37.41 10.70 -0.66
N LEU A 229 -38.49 11.25 -1.21
CA LEU A 229 -39.73 11.78 -0.62
C LEU A 229 -40.42 12.68 -1.66
#